data_AF-G1VFQ8-F1
#
_entry.id   AF-G1VFQ8-F1
#
_cell.length_a   1.000
_cell.length_b   1.000
_cell.length_c   1.000
_cell.angle_alpha   90.00
_cell.angle_beta   90.00
_cell.angle_gamma   90.00
#
_symmetry.space_group_name_H-M   'P 1'
#
loop_
_entity.id
_entity.type
_entity.pdbx_description
1 polymer ?
#
loop_
_entity_poly.entity_id
_entity_poly.type
_entity_poly.pdbx_seq_one_letter_code
_entity_poly.pdbx_strand_id
1 'polypeptide(L)'
;MTAQMFMGAVDSTQQPQVYVNGQLIKGNQITVKAGAPGKHTLSGYILIKDLTGNVLRRTFSQDYWVTGGPQPKEYISPQGMQKVPPFDGMATIAADLMNVLYAGFDNPITISIPNTSQSDVQATMSGGTLVARGGGHFIARPSTVGQPVTIAVSAKGRKIGDYKFRVRKLPDPSPYIAMGADRFKSGALSKAALMSAPGIQAAIDDGLLDIPFNVTSFRVVFFDNMGNAVPLASNGASFSAQQKEQFRQLSRNKRFYITNVVVHGPDGTTRTLNGRNMEVIVR
;
A
#
# COMPACT_ATOMS: atom_id res chain seq x y z
N MET A 1 -6.51 -5.80 -35.45
CA MET A 1 -7.49 -6.40 -34.53
C MET A 1 -7.82 -7.77 -35.07
N THR A 2 -7.60 -8.81 -34.27
CA THR A 2 -7.92 -10.19 -34.65
C THR A 2 -8.99 -10.66 -33.69
N ALA A 3 -10.23 -10.80 -34.18
CA ALA A 3 -11.32 -11.40 -33.42
C ALA A 3 -11.47 -12.85 -33.88
N GLN A 4 -11.44 -13.78 -32.94
CA GLN A 4 -11.84 -15.16 -33.20
C GLN A 4 -13.33 -15.26 -32.91
N MET A 5 -14.14 -15.39 -33.96
CA MET A 5 -15.56 -15.69 -33.81
C MET A 5 -15.70 -17.20 -33.61
N PHE A 6 -16.36 -17.60 -32.53
CA PHE A 6 -16.73 -18.99 -32.29
C PHE A 6 -18.24 -19.12 -32.48
N MET A 7 -18.65 -20.02 -33.37
CA MET A 7 -20.05 -20.43 -33.53
C MET A 7 -20.16 -21.86 -33.02
N GLY A 8 -20.93 -22.06 -31.95
CA GLY A 8 -21.21 -23.38 -31.40
C GLY A 8 -22.65 -23.76 -31.67
N ALA A 9 -22.89 -24.84 -32.40
CA ALA A 9 -24.19 -25.50 -32.41
C ALA A 9 -24.31 -26.34 -31.13
N VAL A 10 -25.24 -25.98 -30.25
CA VAL A 10 -25.51 -26.72 -29.01
C VAL A 10 -26.79 -27.51 -29.21
N ASP A 11 -26.71 -28.84 -29.16
CA ASP A 11 -27.87 -29.71 -29.12
C ASP A 11 -28.28 -29.90 -27.65
N SER A 12 -29.43 -29.32 -27.27
CA SER A 12 -29.95 -29.37 -25.90
C SER A 12 -30.48 -30.74 -25.48
N THR A 13 -30.63 -31.68 -26.43
CA THR A 13 -31.14 -33.03 -26.18
C THR A 13 -30.04 -34.05 -25.91
N GLN A 14 -28.80 -33.74 -26.30
CA GLN A 14 -27.66 -34.61 -26.06
C GLN A 14 -27.07 -34.39 -24.66
N GLN A 15 -26.69 -35.48 -24.02
CA GLN A 15 -25.96 -35.47 -22.75
C GLN A 15 -24.50 -35.87 -22.99
N PRO A 16 -23.63 -34.93 -23.38
CA PRO A 16 -22.22 -35.22 -23.59
C PRO A 16 -21.54 -35.61 -22.27
N GLN A 17 -20.61 -36.55 -22.33
CA GLN A 17 -19.74 -36.87 -21.19
C GLN A 17 -18.47 -36.04 -21.29
N VAL A 18 -18.25 -35.15 -20.33
CA VAL A 18 -17.09 -34.26 -20.33
C VAL A 18 -16.09 -34.75 -19.28
N TYR A 19 -14.84 -34.94 -19.70
CA TYR A 19 -13.72 -35.32 -18.85
C TYR A 19 -12.74 -34.17 -18.76
N VAL A 20 -12.35 -33.79 -17.54
CA VAL A 20 -11.34 -32.77 -17.25
C VAL A 20 -10.29 -33.38 -16.36
N ASN A 21 -9.01 -33.29 -16.75
CA ASN A 21 -7.89 -33.90 -16.04
C ASN A 21 -8.12 -35.40 -15.70
N GLY A 22 -8.82 -36.11 -16.59
CA GLY A 22 -9.14 -37.54 -16.42
C GLY A 22 -10.40 -37.85 -15.58
N GLN A 23 -11.07 -36.85 -15.01
CA GLN A 23 -12.29 -37.04 -14.20
C GLN A 23 -13.55 -36.64 -14.98
N LEU A 24 -14.60 -37.47 -14.92
CA LEU A 24 -15.93 -37.16 -15.45
C LEU A 24 -16.56 -36.03 -14.61
N ILE A 25 -16.96 -34.95 -15.25
CA ILE A 25 -17.61 -33.82 -14.58
C ILE A 25 -19.12 -34.04 -14.53
N LYS A 26 -19.77 -33.58 -13.46
CA LYS A 26 -21.23 -33.62 -13.31
C LYS A 26 -21.79 -32.22 -13.51
N GLY A 27 -22.73 -32.07 -14.45
CA GLY A 27 -23.30 -30.77 -14.81
C GLY A 27 -22.43 -29.99 -15.80
N ASN A 28 -22.61 -28.67 -15.85
CA ASN A 28 -22.01 -27.80 -16.85
C ASN A 28 -20.86 -26.93 -16.31
N GLN A 29 -20.39 -27.21 -15.10
CA GLN A 29 -19.38 -26.42 -14.41
C GLN A 29 -18.32 -27.32 -13.78
N ILE A 30 -17.11 -26.78 -13.67
CA ILE A 30 -16.00 -27.41 -12.97
C ILE A 30 -15.44 -26.44 -11.92
N THR A 31 -14.97 -26.99 -10.82
CA THR A 31 -14.24 -26.21 -9.81
C THR A 31 -12.85 -26.80 -9.68
N VAL A 32 -11.83 -25.99 -9.97
CA VAL A 32 -10.43 -26.39 -9.87
C VAL A 32 -9.79 -25.56 -8.77
N LYS A 33 -9.14 -26.20 -7.80
CA LYS A 33 -8.40 -25.50 -6.77
C LYS A 33 -7.15 -24.87 -7.40
N ALA A 34 -6.98 -23.56 -7.21
CA ALA A 34 -5.79 -22.85 -7.66
C ALA A 34 -4.53 -23.43 -6.98
N GLY A 35 -3.53 -23.78 -7.79
CA GLY A 35 -2.25 -24.35 -7.35
C GLY A 35 -1.22 -23.29 -6.97
N ALA A 36 0.06 -23.60 -7.21
CA ALA A 36 1.13 -22.63 -7.02
C ALA A 36 1.03 -21.47 -8.03
N PRO A 37 1.60 -20.30 -7.73
CA PRO A 37 1.68 -19.19 -8.67
C PRO A 37 2.34 -19.60 -10.00
N GLY A 38 1.74 -19.26 -11.13
CA GLY A 38 2.25 -19.58 -12.45
C GLY A 38 1.13 -19.83 -13.47
N LYS A 39 1.56 -20.20 -14.68
CA LYS A 39 0.68 -20.67 -15.75
C LYS A 39 0.30 -22.12 -15.48
N HIS A 40 -0.98 -22.42 -15.62
CA HIS A 40 -1.53 -23.77 -15.55
C HIS A 40 -2.36 -24.05 -16.80
N THR A 41 -2.53 -25.32 -17.13
CA THR A 41 -3.31 -25.76 -18.27
C THR A 41 -4.39 -26.71 -17.80
N LEU A 42 -5.62 -26.44 -18.22
CA LEU A 42 -6.78 -27.29 -18.05
C LEU A 42 -7.00 -28.07 -19.34
N SER A 43 -6.89 -29.40 -19.27
CA SER A 43 -7.06 -30.25 -20.45
C SER A 43 -8.11 -31.31 -20.23
N GLY A 44 -8.79 -31.69 -21.31
CA GLY A 44 -9.89 -32.62 -21.22
C GLY A 44 -10.38 -33.12 -22.57
N TYR A 45 -11.46 -33.88 -22.53
CA TYR A 45 -12.14 -34.32 -23.72
C TYR A 45 -13.64 -34.49 -23.48
N ILE A 46 -14.41 -34.31 -24.53
CA ILE A 46 -15.86 -34.47 -24.56
C ILE A 46 -16.16 -35.70 -25.40
N LEU A 47 -17.00 -36.59 -24.90
CA LEU A 47 -17.57 -37.71 -25.64
C LEU A 47 -19.03 -37.40 -25.97
N ILE A 48 -19.37 -37.50 -27.24
CA ILE A 48 -20.69 -37.19 -27.79
C ILE A 48 -21.10 -38.35 -28.71
N LYS A 49 -22.37 -38.73 -28.73
CA LYS A 49 -22.86 -39.71 -29.72
C LYS A 49 -23.38 -38.99 -30.96
N ASP A 50 -23.01 -39.46 -32.14
CA ASP A 50 -23.67 -39.01 -33.38
C ASP A 50 -25.06 -39.65 -33.53
N LEU A 51 -25.78 -39.21 -34.57
CA LEU A 51 -27.11 -39.73 -34.93
C LEU A 51 -27.13 -41.22 -35.26
N THR A 52 -25.96 -41.81 -35.53
CA THR A 52 -25.78 -43.25 -35.82
C THR A 52 -25.32 -44.05 -34.60
N GLY A 53 -25.14 -43.40 -33.44
CA GLY A 53 -24.74 -44.03 -32.18
C GLY A 53 -23.24 -44.18 -31.98
N ASN A 54 -22.38 -43.71 -32.89
CA ASN A 54 -20.93 -43.75 -32.72
C ASN A 54 -20.48 -42.69 -31.71
N VAL A 55 -19.47 -43.02 -30.91
CA VAL A 55 -18.90 -42.09 -29.92
C VAL A 55 -17.82 -41.23 -30.57
N LEU A 56 -18.06 -39.93 -30.68
CA LEU A 56 -17.09 -38.92 -31.07
C LEU A 56 -16.39 -38.36 -29.84
N ARG A 57 -15.05 -38.30 -29.91
CA ARG A 57 -14.20 -37.62 -28.92
C ARG A 57 -13.73 -36.27 -29.44
N ARG A 58 -13.84 -35.23 -28.62
CA ARG A 58 -13.33 -33.87 -28.87
C ARG A 58 -12.44 -33.43 -27.72
N THR A 59 -11.15 -33.25 -27.96
CA THR A 59 -10.20 -32.80 -26.94
C THR A 59 -10.21 -31.28 -26.83
N PHE A 60 -10.00 -30.75 -25.63
CA PHE A 60 -9.79 -29.33 -25.38
C PHE A 60 -8.60 -29.11 -24.44
N SER A 61 -7.99 -27.94 -24.55
CA SER A 61 -6.90 -27.47 -23.71
C SER A 61 -7.04 -25.95 -23.56
N GLN A 62 -7.12 -25.48 -22.32
CA GLN A 62 -7.31 -24.07 -21.98
C GLN A 62 -6.29 -23.67 -20.91
N ASP A 63 -5.54 -22.61 -21.18
CA ASP A 63 -4.59 -22.06 -20.20
C ASP A 63 -5.31 -21.14 -19.20
N TYR A 64 -4.88 -21.18 -17.93
CA TYR A 64 -5.28 -20.26 -16.87
C TYR A 64 -4.08 -19.86 -16.00
N TRP A 65 -4.19 -18.74 -15.29
CA TRP A 65 -3.09 -18.19 -14.47
C TRP A 65 -3.48 -18.17 -13.01
N VAL A 66 -2.58 -18.66 -12.17
CA VAL A 66 -2.65 -18.49 -10.71
C VAL A 66 -1.59 -17.48 -10.33
N THR A 67 -1.96 -16.40 -9.66
CA THR A 67 -0.99 -15.40 -9.19
C THR A 67 -0.70 -15.62 -7.71
N GLY A 68 0.55 -15.43 -7.31
CA GLY A 68 0.98 -15.55 -5.92
C GLY A 68 0.84 -14.25 -5.14
N GLY A 69 0.38 -14.38 -3.91
CA GLY A 69 0.22 -13.29 -2.94
C GLY A 69 -0.86 -13.65 -1.91
N PRO A 70 -0.97 -12.92 -0.78
CA PRO A 70 -2.22 -12.91 -0.02
C PRO A 70 -3.37 -12.62 -0.99
N GLN A 71 -4.51 -13.33 -0.90
CA GLN A 71 -5.67 -13.11 -1.78
C GLN A 71 -5.86 -11.60 -2.00
N PRO A 72 -5.51 -11.05 -3.17
CA PRO A 72 -5.73 -9.65 -3.41
C PRO A 72 -7.25 -9.50 -3.57
N LYS A 73 -7.86 -8.61 -2.80
CA LYS A 73 -9.28 -8.31 -2.96
C LYS A 73 -9.60 -7.69 -4.33
N GLU A 74 -8.59 -7.24 -5.09
CA GLU A 74 -8.72 -6.62 -6.43
C GLU A 74 -7.48 -6.84 -7.33
N TYR A 75 -7.70 -7.07 -8.64
CA TYR A 75 -6.69 -7.02 -9.71
C TYR A 75 -6.98 -5.84 -10.64
N ILE A 76 -5.94 -5.16 -11.15
CA ILE A 76 -6.06 -4.02 -12.08
C ILE A 76 -5.87 -4.52 -13.52
N SER A 77 -6.84 -4.24 -14.40
CA SER A 77 -6.67 -4.26 -15.86
C SER A 77 -6.43 -2.84 -16.41
N PRO A 78 -5.64 -2.66 -17.47
CA PRO A 78 -5.45 -1.35 -18.10
C PRO A 78 -6.60 -1.05 -19.05
N GLN A 79 -7.46 -0.08 -18.72
CA GLN A 79 -8.21 0.72 -19.70
C GLN A 79 -9.09 1.78 -19.02
N GLY A 80 -8.65 3.04 -19.08
CA GLY A 80 -9.57 4.16 -19.05
C GLY A 80 -10.25 4.27 -20.41
N MET A 81 -11.58 4.41 -20.37
CA MET A 81 -12.54 4.56 -21.47
C MET A 81 -13.13 3.27 -22.06
N GLN A 82 -14.40 3.11 -21.70
CA GLN A 82 -15.35 2.07 -22.02
C GLN A 82 -15.81 2.13 -23.49
N LYS A 83 -15.74 0.98 -24.18
CA LYS A 83 -16.80 0.51 -25.09
C LYS A 83 -17.04 -0.97 -24.78
N VAL A 84 -18.09 -1.17 -23.97
CA VAL A 84 -18.85 -2.39 -23.66
C VAL A 84 -18.07 -3.71 -23.57
N PRO A 85 -17.88 -4.29 -22.37
CA PRO A 85 -17.47 -5.69 -22.24
C PRO A 85 -18.66 -6.62 -22.54
N PRO A 86 -18.46 -7.75 -23.27
CA PRO A 86 -19.39 -8.87 -23.18
C PRO A 86 -19.29 -9.41 -21.74
N PHE A 87 -20.34 -9.21 -20.96
CA PHE A 87 -20.34 -9.42 -19.51
C PHE A 87 -20.30 -10.91 -19.13
N ASP A 88 -19.43 -11.26 -18.17
CA ASP A 88 -19.89 -11.89 -16.92
C ASP A 88 -18.83 -11.69 -15.82
N GLY A 89 -19.19 -10.84 -14.85
CA GLY A 89 -18.62 -10.80 -13.51
C GLY A 89 -17.26 -10.14 -13.34
N MET A 90 -17.22 -8.80 -13.31
CA MET A 90 -16.64 -8.05 -12.18
C MET A 90 -17.22 -6.63 -12.20
N ALA A 91 -18.11 -6.34 -11.24
CA ALA A 91 -18.36 -4.96 -10.88
C ALA A 91 -17.08 -4.43 -10.21
N THR A 92 -16.40 -3.50 -10.86
CA THR A 92 -15.21 -2.84 -10.33
C THR A 92 -15.64 -1.83 -9.27
N ILE A 93 -15.49 -2.17 -7.99
CA ILE A 93 -15.58 -1.19 -6.90
C ILE A 93 -14.16 -0.65 -6.70
N ALA A 94 -13.80 0.44 -7.37
CA ALA A 94 -12.55 1.11 -7.08
C ALA A 94 -12.74 2.00 -5.86
N ALA A 95 -11.98 1.75 -4.79
CA ALA A 95 -11.61 2.86 -3.93
C ALA A 95 -10.67 3.75 -4.76
N ASP A 96 -11.15 4.91 -5.22
CA ASP A 96 -10.37 5.92 -5.98
C ASP A 96 -9.10 6.43 -5.25
N LEU A 97 -8.73 5.84 -4.12
CA LEU A 97 -7.69 6.23 -3.17
C LEU A 97 -6.33 5.54 -3.39
N MET A 98 -6.21 4.51 -4.24
CA MET A 98 -5.02 3.64 -4.26
C MET A 98 -3.88 4.05 -5.21
N ASN A 99 -4.04 5.11 -6.00
CA ASN A 99 -2.96 5.64 -6.86
C ASN A 99 -2.28 6.84 -6.22
N VAL A 100 -1.65 6.66 -5.05
CA VAL A 100 -0.94 7.74 -4.34
C VAL A 100 0.55 7.42 -4.25
N LEU A 101 1.38 8.41 -4.61
CA LEU A 101 2.80 8.43 -4.31
C LEU A 101 3.12 9.61 -3.40
N TYR A 102 4.10 9.46 -2.52
CA TYR A 102 4.52 10.50 -1.60
C TYR A 102 5.69 11.30 -2.20
N ALA A 103 5.51 12.62 -2.32
CA ALA A 103 6.56 13.52 -2.81
C ALA A 103 7.80 13.46 -1.92
N GLY A 104 8.98 13.53 -2.53
CA GLY A 104 10.26 13.57 -1.82
C GLY A 104 10.66 12.27 -1.12
N PHE A 105 9.80 11.26 -1.10
CA PHE A 105 10.00 9.96 -0.45
C PHE A 105 10.17 8.84 -1.49
N ASP A 106 10.90 7.79 -1.11
CA ASP A 106 11.12 6.62 -1.97
C ASP A 106 9.90 5.71 -1.91
N ASN A 107 9.12 5.67 -3.00
CA ASN A 107 7.92 4.84 -3.09
C ASN A 107 8.25 3.55 -3.85
N PRO A 108 8.29 2.38 -3.19
CA PRO A 108 8.52 1.12 -3.88
C PRO A 108 7.31 0.73 -4.74
N ILE A 109 7.56 0.38 -6.00
CA ILE A 109 6.57 -0.05 -6.98
C ILE A 109 7.04 -1.35 -7.61
N THR A 110 6.11 -2.28 -7.84
CA THR A 110 6.37 -3.50 -8.62
C THR A 110 5.52 -3.47 -9.88
N ILE A 111 6.15 -3.69 -11.03
CA ILE A 111 5.50 -3.72 -12.33
C ILE A 111 5.65 -5.13 -12.88
N SER A 112 4.52 -5.77 -13.19
CA SER A 112 4.49 -7.12 -13.75
C SER A 112 3.54 -7.15 -14.93
N ILE A 113 4.00 -7.73 -16.03
CA ILE A 113 3.24 -7.87 -17.27
C ILE A 113 3.10 -9.36 -17.57
N PRO A 114 1.87 -9.88 -17.77
CA PRO A 114 1.68 -11.28 -18.13
C PRO A 114 2.47 -11.67 -19.38
N ASN A 115 3.01 -12.89 -19.41
CA ASN A 115 3.80 -13.43 -20.53
C ASN A 115 5.07 -12.62 -20.89
N THR A 116 5.55 -11.77 -19.98
CA THR A 116 6.74 -10.94 -20.16
C THR A 116 7.73 -11.23 -19.04
N SER A 117 9.00 -11.46 -19.40
CA SER A 117 10.06 -11.58 -18.40
C SER A 117 10.22 -10.26 -17.64
N GLN A 118 10.45 -10.31 -16.33
CA GLN A 118 10.68 -9.10 -15.52
C GLN A 118 11.89 -8.28 -16.01
N SER A 119 12.86 -8.90 -16.68
CA SER A 119 13.99 -8.22 -17.32
C SER A 119 13.60 -7.38 -18.53
N ASP A 120 12.49 -7.71 -19.19
CA ASP A 120 12.03 -7.03 -20.41
C ASP A 120 11.13 -5.84 -20.08
N VAL A 121 10.74 -5.68 -18.81
CA VAL A 121 9.90 -4.60 -18.32
C VAL A 121 10.74 -3.35 -18.15
N GLN A 122 10.34 -2.29 -18.83
CA GLN A 122 10.91 -0.97 -18.68
C GLN A 122 9.81 0.00 -18.27
N ALA A 123 10.17 0.99 -17.47
CA ALA A 123 9.25 2.03 -17.06
C ALA A 123 9.97 3.36 -16.96
N THR A 124 9.26 4.42 -17.30
CA THR A 124 9.68 5.80 -17.12
C THR A 124 8.61 6.58 -16.39
N MET A 125 8.96 7.71 -15.81
CA MET A 125 8.06 8.53 -14.99
C MET A 125 8.19 10.00 -15.36
N SER A 126 7.06 10.71 -15.40
CA SER A 126 7.02 12.17 -15.44
C SER A 126 6.96 12.78 -14.03
N GLY A 127 7.45 14.00 -13.85
CA GLY A 127 7.31 14.74 -12.58
C GLY A 127 8.05 14.13 -11.38
N GLY A 128 9.18 13.46 -11.63
CA GLY A 128 10.03 12.86 -10.62
C GLY A 128 11.09 11.94 -11.21
N THR A 129 11.63 11.05 -10.37
CA THR A 129 12.57 10.00 -10.80
C THR A 129 11.97 8.62 -10.59
N LEU A 130 12.36 7.67 -11.46
CA LEU A 130 12.02 6.27 -11.36
C LEU A 130 13.28 5.44 -11.57
N VAL A 131 13.68 4.70 -10.54
CA VAL A 131 14.93 3.92 -10.54
C VAL A 131 14.59 2.44 -10.51
N ALA A 132 15.06 1.69 -11.49
CA ALA A 132 14.92 0.23 -11.51
C ALA A 132 15.81 -0.41 -10.43
N ARG A 133 15.25 -1.39 -9.71
CA ARG A 133 15.97 -2.23 -8.73
C ARG A 133 16.15 -3.68 -9.19
N GLY A 134 15.71 -4.00 -10.40
CA GLY A 134 15.73 -5.35 -10.96
C GLY A 134 14.46 -6.14 -10.61
N GLY A 135 14.21 -7.24 -11.33
CA GLY A 135 13.05 -8.12 -11.07
C GLY A 135 11.68 -7.42 -11.20
N GLY A 136 11.56 -6.40 -12.05
CA GLY A 136 10.33 -5.61 -12.16
C GLY A 136 10.04 -4.70 -10.96
N HIS A 137 10.99 -4.54 -10.02
CA HIS A 137 10.89 -3.58 -8.93
C HIS A 137 11.49 -2.22 -9.31
N PHE A 138 10.83 -1.16 -8.87
CA PHE A 138 11.20 0.22 -9.11
C PHE A 138 11.01 1.04 -7.83
N ILE A 139 11.81 2.10 -7.69
CA ILE A 139 11.59 3.14 -6.68
C ILE A 139 11.18 4.41 -7.40
N ALA A 140 9.96 4.89 -7.14
CA ALA A 140 9.45 6.14 -7.66
C ALA A 140 9.60 7.26 -6.62
N ARG A 141 10.13 8.40 -7.04
CA ARG A 141 10.29 9.59 -6.20
C ARG A 141 9.71 10.81 -6.92
N PRO A 142 8.42 11.13 -6.72
CA PRO A 142 7.82 12.33 -7.27
C PRO A 142 8.37 13.58 -6.60
N SER A 143 8.46 14.69 -7.35
CA SER A 143 9.04 15.94 -6.85
C SER A 143 8.01 16.90 -6.26
N THR A 144 6.82 17.00 -6.85
CA THR A 144 5.85 18.07 -6.56
C THR A 144 4.53 17.53 -6.02
N VAL A 145 4.15 17.94 -4.80
CA VAL A 145 2.86 17.61 -4.18
C VAL A 145 1.71 18.21 -4.99
N GLY A 146 0.62 17.46 -5.15
CA GLY A 146 -0.61 17.91 -5.82
C GLY A 146 -0.56 17.84 -7.34
N GLN A 147 0.63 17.71 -7.95
CA GLN A 147 0.80 17.50 -9.38
C GLN A 147 0.81 15.99 -9.68
N PRO A 148 -0.18 15.46 -10.42
CA PRO A 148 -0.19 14.04 -10.76
C PRO A 148 1.01 13.66 -11.64
N VAL A 149 1.56 12.47 -11.40
CA VAL A 149 2.67 11.91 -12.16
C VAL A 149 2.18 10.74 -13.01
N THR A 150 2.83 10.51 -14.14
CA THR A 150 2.49 9.40 -15.04
C THR A 150 3.67 8.45 -15.16
N ILE A 151 3.43 7.17 -14.91
CA ILE A 151 4.39 6.10 -15.16
C ILE A 151 4.03 5.45 -16.49
N ALA A 152 4.91 5.58 -17.48
CA ALA A 152 4.79 4.95 -18.78
C ALA A 152 5.52 3.60 -18.74
N VAL A 153 4.80 2.52 -19.01
CA VAL A 153 5.35 1.16 -18.95
C VAL A 153 5.50 0.62 -20.37
N SER A 154 6.66 0.02 -20.65
CA SER A 154 6.96 -0.67 -21.90
C SER A 154 7.53 -2.06 -21.65
N ALA A 155 7.36 -2.96 -22.62
CA ALA A 155 7.98 -4.27 -22.63
C ALA A 155 8.38 -4.65 -24.04
N LYS A 156 9.58 -5.23 -24.20
CA LYS A 156 10.11 -5.66 -25.51
C LYS A 156 10.02 -4.55 -26.57
N GLY A 157 10.30 -3.31 -26.18
CA GLY A 157 10.24 -2.13 -27.04
C GLY A 157 8.83 -1.62 -27.38
N ARG A 158 7.77 -2.22 -26.85
CA ARG A 158 6.38 -1.79 -27.07
C ARG A 158 5.80 -1.15 -25.82
N LYS A 159 5.14 0.00 -26.00
CA LYS A 159 4.40 0.67 -24.92
C LYS A 159 3.18 -0.17 -24.53
N ILE A 160 3.04 -0.43 -23.23
CA ILE A 160 1.93 -1.20 -22.65
C ILE A 160 0.83 -0.26 -22.16
N GLY A 161 1.20 0.84 -21.50
CA GLY A 161 0.23 1.81 -21.00
C GLY A 161 0.85 2.90 -20.15
N ASP A 162 0.02 3.89 -19.84
CA ASP A 162 0.33 5.01 -18.95
C ASP A 162 -0.54 4.94 -17.70
N TYR A 163 0.09 5.03 -16.54
CA TYR A 163 -0.56 4.93 -15.24
C TYR A 163 -0.38 6.24 -14.47
N LYS A 164 -1.48 6.91 -14.15
CA LYS A 164 -1.47 8.19 -13.45
C LYS A 164 -1.57 7.98 -11.94
N PHE A 165 -0.67 8.61 -11.19
CA PHE A 165 -0.65 8.64 -9.73
C PHE A 165 -0.85 10.06 -9.22
N ARG A 166 -1.67 10.20 -8.19
CA ARG A 166 -1.78 11.44 -7.41
C ARG A 166 -0.56 11.54 -6.51
N VAL A 167 0.02 12.73 -6.42
CA VAL A 167 1.15 12.97 -5.51
C VAL A 167 0.64 13.65 -4.25
N ARG A 168 0.86 13.02 -3.10
CA ARG A 168 0.52 13.58 -1.79
C ARG A 168 1.78 13.87 -0.99
N LYS A 169 1.62 14.73 0.00
CA LYS A 169 2.61 14.93 1.05
C LYS A 169 2.56 13.70 1.99
N LEU A 170 3.69 13.26 2.54
CA LEU A 170 3.67 12.30 3.66
C LEU A 170 2.73 12.83 4.75
N PRO A 171 1.90 11.99 5.39
CA PRO A 171 1.10 12.39 6.55
C PRO A 171 1.96 13.05 7.63
N ASP A 172 1.35 13.91 8.45
CA ASP A 172 2.08 14.44 9.60
C ASP A 172 2.32 13.32 10.63
N PRO A 173 3.54 13.21 11.18
CA PRO A 173 3.85 12.24 12.22
C PRO A 173 3.22 12.62 13.55
N SER A 174 3.16 11.67 14.48
CA SER A 174 2.77 11.90 15.87
C SER A 174 4.00 11.97 16.76
N PRO A 175 4.12 13.00 17.63
CA PRO A 175 5.19 13.05 18.60
C PRO A 175 4.97 12.03 19.72
N TYR A 176 6.06 11.50 20.27
CA TYR A 176 6.03 10.56 21.38
C TYR A 176 7.33 10.62 22.20
N ILE A 177 7.26 10.11 23.43
CA ILE A 177 8.44 9.80 24.25
C ILE A 177 8.72 8.30 24.10
N ALA A 178 9.95 7.93 23.73
CA ALA A 178 10.37 6.54 23.67
C ALA A 178 10.44 5.93 25.08
N MET A 179 9.80 4.78 25.25
CA MET A 179 9.67 4.03 26.50
C MET A 179 10.11 2.59 26.27
N GLY A 180 11.39 2.38 25.99
CA GLY A 180 11.90 1.07 25.58
C GLY A 180 11.30 0.67 24.22
N ALA A 181 10.50 -0.40 24.19
CA ALA A 181 9.78 -0.84 22.99
C ALA A 181 8.48 -0.04 22.75
N ASP A 182 7.99 0.70 23.76
CA ASP A 182 6.71 1.42 23.69
C ASP A 182 6.89 2.89 23.33
N ARG A 183 5.80 3.51 22.85
CA ARG A 183 5.73 4.94 22.51
C ARG A 183 4.67 5.63 23.35
N PHE A 184 5.09 6.46 24.30
CA PHE A 184 4.18 7.27 25.10
C PHE A 184 3.70 8.49 24.29
N LYS A 185 2.39 8.57 24.02
CA LYS A 185 1.77 9.63 23.19
C LYS A 185 1.12 10.74 24.04
N SER A 186 0.46 10.39 25.15
CA SER A 186 -0.21 11.33 26.07
C SER A 186 -0.67 10.61 27.34
N GLY A 187 -0.98 11.35 28.40
CA GLY A 187 -1.61 10.85 29.62
C GLY A 187 -0.66 10.76 30.82
N ALA A 188 -0.88 9.75 31.67
CA ALA A 188 -0.11 9.60 32.91
C ALA A 188 1.27 8.97 32.67
N LEU A 189 2.32 9.62 33.15
CA LEU A 189 3.70 9.15 33.06
C LEU A 189 4.38 9.26 34.43
N SER A 190 5.11 8.23 34.86
CA SER A 190 5.83 8.29 36.13
C SER A 190 6.94 9.33 36.08
N LYS A 191 7.20 10.01 37.20
CA LYS A 191 8.29 10.99 37.25
C LYS A 191 9.66 10.39 36.91
N ALA A 192 9.91 9.15 37.32
CA ALA A 192 11.15 8.45 37.00
C ALA A 192 11.31 8.24 35.48
N ALA A 193 10.25 7.79 34.80
CA ALA A 193 10.25 7.61 33.34
C ALA A 193 10.44 8.93 32.59
N LEU A 194 9.79 10.00 33.06
CA LEU A 194 9.96 11.33 32.48
C LEU A 194 11.42 11.82 32.63
N MET A 195 12.05 11.56 33.77
CA MET A 195 13.44 11.96 34.02
C MET A 195 14.45 11.11 33.24
N SER A 196 14.12 9.86 32.88
CA SER A 196 14.97 9.00 32.05
C SER A 196 14.77 9.24 30.55
N ALA A 197 13.67 9.87 30.15
CA ALA A 197 13.40 10.19 28.75
C ALA A 197 14.43 11.21 28.21
N PRO A 198 15.13 10.90 27.10
CA PRO A 198 16.12 11.82 26.54
C PRO A 198 15.47 13.06 25.90
N GLY A 199 14.27 12.90 25.33
CA GLY A 199 13.62 13.91 24.53
C GLY A 199 12.37 13.41 23.83
N ILE A 200 12.03 14.07 22.73
CA ILE A 200 10.85 13.79 21.92
C ILE A 200 11.28 13.19 20.58
N GLN A 201 10.56 12.17 20.15
CA GLN A 201 10.65 11.58 18.82
C GLN A 201 9.33 11.77 18.08
N ALA A 202 9.33 11.58 16.77
CA ALA A 202 8.13 11.65 15.95
C ALA A 202 8.15 10.59 14.86
N ALA A 203 7.03 9.92 14.63
CA ALA A 203 6.89 8.96 13.55
C ALA A 203 5.45 8.94 13.03
N ILE A 204 5.29 8.57 11.76
CA ILE A 204 4.00 8.07 11.27
C ILE A 204 3.90 6.64 11.80
N ASP A 205 2.81 6.37 12.51
CA ASP A 205 2.54 5.10 13.18
C ASP A 205 1.02 4.84 13.06
N ASP A 206 0.63 4.22 11.96
CA ASP A 206 -0.75 3.85 11.62
C ASP A 206 -0.97 2.33 11.62
N GLY A 207 -0.03 1.57 12.20
CA GLY A 207 -0.04 0.11 12.26
C GLY A 207 0.42 -0.58 10.98
N LEU A 208 0.61 0.15 9.87
CA LEU A 208 1.13 -0.38 8.61
C LEU A 208 2.45 0.31 8.20
N LEU A 209 2.58 1.60 8.52
CA LEU A 209 3.75 2.41 8.25
C LEU A 209 4.41 2.81 9.58
N ASP A 210 5.72 2.55 9.69
CA ASP A 210 6.57 3.10 10.75
C ASP A 210 7.68 3.95 10.11
N ILE A 211 7.38 5.23 9.88
CA ILE A 211 8.29 6.15 9.19
C ILE A 211 8.78 7.19 10.20
N PRO A 212 10.07 7.17 10.58
CA PRO A 212 10.61 8.10 11.55
C PRO A 212 10.81 9.50 10.95
N PHE A 213 10.60 10.52 11.78
CA PHE A 213 10.88 11.92 11.50
C PHE A 213 11.87 12.46 12.53
N ASN A 214 12.77 13.33 12.10
CA ASN A 214 13.75 13.94 12.98
C ASN A 214 13.13 15.15 13.68
N VAL A 215 13.03 15.13 15.01
CA VAL A 215 12.58 16.30 15.77
C VAL A 215 13.71 17.34 15.80
N THR A 216 13.42 18.57 15.40
CA THR A 216 14.40 19.67 15.38
C THR A 216 14.24 20.62 16.56
N SER A 217 13.02 20.80 17.06
CA SER A 217 12.75 21.58 18.28
C SER A 217 11.35 21.28 18.82
N PHE A 218 11.12 21.60 20.09
CA PHE A 218 9.81 21.63 20.71
C PHE A 218 9.81 22.60 21.88
N ARG A 219 8.64 22.85 22.44
CA ARG A 219 8.47 23.57 23.70
C ARG A 219 7.78 22.69 24.73
N VAL A 220 8.13 22.92 25.99
CA VAL A 220 7.40 22.36 27.13
C VAL A 220 6.75 23.51 27.87
N VAL A 221 5.44 23.45 28.01
CA VAL A 221 4.64 24.47 28.67
C VAL A 221 4.26 23.99 30.06
N PHE A 222 4.82 24.66 31.06
CA PHE A 222 4.47 24.49 32.47
C PHE A 222 3.47 25.57 32.90
N PHE A 223 2.93 25.43 34.11
CA PHE A 223 2.09 26.45 34.74
C PHE A 223 2.67 26.82 36.09
N ASP A 224 2.84 28.12 36.33
CA ASP A 224 3.24 28.62 37.64
C ASP A 224 2.08 28.57 38.65
N ASN A 225 2.35 28.99 39.88
CA ASN A 225 1.33 29.01 40.95
C ASN A 225 0.21 30.04 40.71
N MET A 226 0.42 31.01 39.81
CA MET A 226 -0.57 32.02 39.42
C MET A 226 -1.39 31.57 38.20
N GLY A 227 -1.09 30.39 37.63
CA GLY A 227 -1.76 29.83 36.46
C GLY A 227 -1.22 30.34 35.12
N ASN A 228 -0.11 31.09 35.11
CA ASN A 228 0.48 31.56 33.85
C ASN A 228 1.22 30.43 33.14
N ALA A 229 1.08 30.38 31.82
CA ALA A 229 1.82 29.44 30.98
C ALA A 229 3.29 29.88 30.85
N VAL A 230 4.21 28.98 31.19
CA VAL A 230 5.67 29.20 31.10
C VAL A 230 6.25 28.27 30.03
N PRO A 231 6.37 28.72 28.77
CA PRO A 231 6.91 27.91 27.68
C PRO A 231 8.45 27.91 27.68
N LEU A 232 9.05 26.74 27.88
CA LEU A 232 10.50 26.54 27.82
C LEU A 232 10.91 25.84 26.52
N ALA A 233 11.94 26.35 25.86
CA ALA A 233 12.49 25.77 24.63
C ALA A 233 13.32 24.50 24.91
N SER A 234 13.27 23.54 23.98
CA SER A 234 14.07 22.32 24.01
C SER A 234 15.52 22.56 23.57
N ASN A 235 16.37 21.55 23.76
CA ASN A 235 17.69 21.47 23.12
C ASN A 235 17.61 20.50 21.93
N GLY A 236 17.18 21.01 20.78
CA GLY A 236 16.93 20.18 19.61
C GLY A 236 15.79 19.17 19.87
N ALA A 237 16.04 17.90 19.58
CA ALA A 237 15.16 16.78 19.93
C ALA A 237 15.16 16.43 21.43
N SER A 238 16.11 16.95 22.21
CA SER A 238 16.30 16.59 23.62
C SER A 238 15.69 17.61 24.58
N PHE A 239 15.32 17.17 25.78
CA PHE A 239 14.92 18.11 26.83
C PHE A 239 16.10 18.99 27.27
N SER A 240 15.84 20.30 27.42
CA SER A 240 16.83 21.25 27.92
C SER A 240 17.06 21.09 29.43
N ALA A 241 18.18 21.60 29.94
CA ALA A 241 18.50 21.54 31.37
C ALA A 241 17.41 22.24 32.22
N GLN A 242 16.88 23.37 31.73
CA GLN A 242 15.79 24.10 32.39
C GLN A 242 14.49 23.28 32.43
N GLN A 243 14.14 22.60 31.34
CA GLN A 243 12.97 21.71 31.31
C GLN A 243 13.13 20.55 32.30
N LYS A 244 14.31 19.92 32.34
CA LYS A 244 14.60 18.84 33.29
C LYS A 244 14.52 19.31 34.75
N GLU A 245 14.96 20.53 35.04
CA GLU A 245 14.82 21.11 36.37
C GLU A 245 13.34 21.34 36.75
N GLN A 246 12.53 21.87 35.83
CA GLN A 246 11.10 21.97 36.05
C GLN A 246 10.45 20.60 36.28
N PHE A 247 10.84 19.56 35.55
CA PHE A 247 10.35 18.19 35.79
C PHE A 247 10.65 17.70 37.21
N ARG A 248 11.82 18.03 37.78
CA ARG A 248 12.16 17.68 39.17
C ARG A 248 11.26 18.37 40.19
N GLN A 249 10.75 19.55 39.88
CA GLN A 249 9.87 20.31 40.77
C GLN A 249 8.41 19.89 40.67
N LEU A 250 8.00 19.22 39.58
CA LEU A 250 6.64 18.73 39.41
C LEU A 250 6.25 17.70 40.47
N SER A 251 5.17 17.97 41.19
CA SER A 251 4.51 17.03 42.08
C SER A 251 3.55 16.11 41.31
N ARG A 252 3.11 15.03 41.97
CA ARG A 252 2.10 14.12 41.44
C ARG A 252 0.82 14.87 41.01
N ASN A 253 0.19 14.39 39.94
CA ASN A 253 -0.99 14.93 39.26
C ASN A 253 -0.83 16.31 38.61
N LYS A 254 0.36 16.92 38.65
CA LYS A 254 0.63 18.13 37.87
C LYS A 254 0.74 17.77 36.39
N ARG A 255 0.32 18.71 35.55
CA ARG A 255 0.27 18.56 34.09
C ARG A 255 1.19 19.57 33.42
N PHE A 256 1.76 19.16 32.31
CA PHE A 256 2.44 20.04 31.38
C PHE A 256 2.17 19.57 29.95
N TYR A 257 2.46 20.43 28.99
CA TYR A 257 2.22 20.14 27.58
C TYR A 257 3.52 20.21 26.78
N ILE A 258 3.71 19.27 25.87
CA ILE A 258 4.72 19.38 24.82
C ILE A 258 4.02 19.95 23.59
N THR A 259 4.49 21.11 23.14
CA THR A 259 3.87 21.91 22.08
C THR A 259 4.90 22.35 21.05
N ASN A 260 4.42 22.87 19.92
CA ASN A 260 5.25 23.42 18.84
C ASN A 260 6.38 22.48 18.41
N VAL A 261 6.09 21.17 18.32
CA VAL A 261 7.06 20.18 17.88
C VAL A 261 7.35 20.42 16.40
N VAL A 262 8.59 20.75 16.09
CA VAL A 262 9.08 20.93 14.72
C VAL A 262 9.84 19.67 14.32
N VAL A 263 9.52 19.15 13.14
CA VAL A 263 10.09 17.91 12.60
C VAL A 263 10.63 18.12 11.19
N HIS A 264 11.63 17.34 10.83
CA HIS A 264 12.15 17.20 9.47
C HIS A 264 11.93 15.76 9.00
N GLY A 265 11.22 15.62 7.88
CA GLY A 265 10.85 14.32 7.33
C GLY A 265 11.86 13.74 6.35
N PRO A 266 11.76 12.43 6.06
CA PRO A 266 12.55 11.78 5.01
C PRO A 266 12.19 12.29 3.60
N ASP A 267 11.08 13.02 3.48
CA ASP A 267 10.70 13.76 2.27
C ASP A 267 11.46 15.09 2.09
N GLY A 268 12.35 15.44 3.03
CA GLY A 268 13.12 16.67 3.00
C GLY A 268 12.33 17.92 3.44
N THR A 269 11.12 17.75 3.96
CA THR A 269 10.29 18.88 4.40
C THR A 269 10.36 19.09 5.90
N THR A 270 10.40 20.36 6.32
CA THR A 270 10.29 20.76 7.74
C THR A 270 8.85 21.20 8.05
N ARG A 271 8.32 20.79 9.20
CA ARG A 271 6.92 21.01 9.57
C ARG A 271 6.78 21.25 11.07
N THR A 272 5.86 22.11 11.46
CA THR A 272 5.43 22.24 12.85
C THR A 272 4.13 21.47 13.05
N LEU A 273 4.10 20.55 14.01
CA LEU A 273 2.97 19.67 14.32
C LEU A 273 1.90 20.39 15.15
N ASN A 274 1.33 21.47 14.59
CA ASN A 274 0.29 22.24 15.23
C ASN A 274 -0.94 21.35 15.51
N GLY A 275 -1.44 21.38 16.75
CA GLY A 275 -2.60 20.58 17.16
C GLY A 275 -2.29 19.13 17.56
N ARG A 276 -1.03 18.68 17.52
CA ARG A 276 -0.59 17.38 18.05
C ARG A 276 0.22 17.53 19.34
N ASN A 277 -0.34 18.30 20.27
CA ASN A 277 0.29 18.52 21.57
C ASN A 277 0.19 17.24 22.41
N MET A 278 1.23 16.94 23.18
CA MET A 278 1.19 15.85 24.15
C MET A 278 0.85 16.42 25.52
N GLU A 279 -0.18 15.89 26.17
CA GLU A 279 -0.44 16.15 27.59
C GLU A 279 0.31 15.11 28.41
N VAL A 280 1.05 15.56 29.42
CA VAL A 280 1.73 14.66 30.36
C VAL A 280 1.28 14.98 31.77
N ILE A 281 0.75 13.96 32.45
CA ILE A 281 0.31 14.02 33.84
C ILE A 281 1.33 13.23 34.68
N VAL A 282 2.04 13.91 35.57
CA VAL A 282 3.05 13.24 36.41
C VAL A 282 2.36 12.33 37.42
N ARG A 283 2.66 11.02 37.38
CA ARG A 283 2.10 10.02 38.30
C ARG A 283 3.02 9.75 39.49
#